data_AF-A0A7S0LC98-F1
#
_entry.id   AF-A0A7S0LC98-F1
#
_cell.length_a   1.000
_cell.length_b   1.000
_cell.length_c   1.000
_cell.angle_alpha   90.00
_cell.angle_beta   90.00
_cell.angle_gamma   90.00
#
_symmetry.space_group_name_H-M   'P 1'
#
loop_
_entity.id
_entity.type
_entity.pdbx_description
1 polymer ?
#
loop_
_entity_poly.entity_id
_entity_poly.type
_entity_poly.pdbx_seq_one_letter_code
_entity_poly.pdbx_strand_id
1 'polypeptide(L)'
;TDAQFKTFVNSLIKTKEKKSRVLLEDTAKYWFEISTQQYMFNRRQKEIEALKSFNRPMFWKFFDDLTGFNSVPAKVSVRVNAQTGPGAPHYKAGKRHLVSGAL
;
A
#
# COMPACT_ATOMS: atom_id res chain seq x y z
N THR A 1 -6.85 -19.35 -8.24
CA THR A 1 -6.47 -20.70 -7.72
C THR A 1 -5.32 -20.57 -6.72
N ASP A 2 -4.99 -21.61 -5.97
CA ASP A 2 -3.84 -21.57 -5.04
C ASP A 2 -2.49 -21.38 -5.75
N ALA A 3 -2.37 -21.89 -6.99
CA ALA A 3 -1.19 -21.68 -7.82
C ALA A 3 -0.96 -20.20 -8.19
N GLN A 4 -2.03 -19.49 -8.55
CA GLN A 4 -1.97 -18.05 -8.82
C GLN A 4 -1.61 -17.26 -7.55
N PHE A 5 -2.21 -17.60 -6.40
CA PHE A 5 -1.89 -16.96 -5.13
C PHE A 5 -0.40 -17.13 -4.77
N LYS A 6 0.12 -18.35 -4.90
CA LYS A 6 1.55 -18.63 -4.68
C LYS A 6 2.46 -17.83 -5.62
N THR A 7 2.02 -17.59 -6.86
CA THR A 7 2.75 -16.75 -7.81
C THR A 7 2.87 -15.30 -7.31
N PHE A 8 1.80 -14.73 -6.75
CA PHE A 8 1.83 -13.39 -6.15
C PHE A 8 2.68 -13.33 -4.88
N VAL A 9 2.60 -14.35 -4.00
CA VAL A 9 3.46 -14.42 -2.81
C VAL A 9 4.93 -14.47 -3.23
N ASN A 10 5.28 -15.29 -4.21
CA ASN A 10 6.65 -15.40 -4.72
C ASN A 10 7.15 -14.10 -5.37
N SER A 11 6.30 -13.37 -6.10
CA SER A 11 6.71 -12.08 -6.69
C SER A 11 6.96 -11.02 -5.62
N LEU A 12 6.17 -11.02 -4.54
CA LEU A 12 6.38 -10.14 -3.39
C LEU A 12 7.67 -10.49 -2.64
N ILE A 13 7.96 -11.78 -2.41
CA ILE A 13 9.22 -12.23 -1.81
C ILE A 13 10.42 -11.74 -2.64
N LYS A 14 10.42 -11.96 -3.95
CA LYS A 14 11.49 -11.48 -4.85
C LYS A 14 11.68 -9.96 -4.77
N THR A 15 10.59 -9.22 -4.64
CA THR A 15 10.62 -7.76 -4.49
C THR A 15 11.27 -7.35 -3.16
N LYS A 16 10.97 -8.07 -2.07
CA LYS A 16 11.55 -7.85 -0.73
C LYS A 16 13.03 -8.27 -0.63
N GLU A 17 13.43 -9.32 -1.35
CA GLU A 17 14.81 -9.83 -1.38
C GLU A 17 15.78 -8.91 -2.13
N LYS A 18 15.26 -8.07 -3.04
CA LYS A 18 16.07 -7.12 -3.79
C LYS A 18 16.85 -6.21 -2.84
N LYS A 19 18.18 -6.28 -2.93
CA LYS A 19 19.09 -5.41 -2.18
C LYS A 19 18.94 -3.97 -2.65
N SER A 20 19.18 -3.04 -1.73
CA SER A 20 19.27 -1.62 -2.03
C SER A 20 20.35 -1.37 -3.07
N ARG A 21 20.11 -0.44 -3.97
CA ARG A 21 21.06 -0.08 -5.03
C ARG A 21 22.08 0.94 -4.55
N VAL A 22 21.70 1.75 -3.58
CA VAL A 22 22.50 2.86 -3.03
C VAL A 22 22.43 2.87 -1.52
N LEU A 23 23.48 3.41 -0.88
CA LEU A 23 23.57 3.51 0.58
C LEU A 23 22.40 4.29 1.19
N LEU A 24 21.94 5.34 0.51
CA LEU A 24 20.82 6.17 0.98
C LEU A 24 19.53 5.36 1.22
N GLU A 25 19.27 4.34 0.39
CA GLU A 25 18.11 3.46 0.56
C GLU A 25 18.25 2.58 1.81
N ASP A 26 19.45 2.14 2.15
CA ASP A 26 19.71 1.38 3.38
C ASP A 26 19.66 2.30 4.61
N THR A 27 20.24 3.49 4.54
CA THR A 27 20.16 4.49 5.62
C THR A 27 18.71 4.89 5.89
N ALA A 28 17.90 5.10 4.86
CA ALA A 28 16.48 5.43 5.02
C ALA A 28 15.71 4.29 5.72
N LYS A 29 16.02 3.03 5.44
CA LYS A 29 15.41 1.87 6.12
C LYS A 29 15.79 1.83 7.60
N TYR A 30 17.07 2.02 7.93
CA TYR A 30 17.51 2.07 9.33
C TYR A 30 16.93 3.27 10.06
N TRP A 31 16.88 4.43 9.41
CA TRP A 31 16.29 5.63 9.98
C TRP A 31 14.80 5.44 10.28
N PHE A 32 14.05 4.78 9.39
CA PHE A 32 12.65 4.44 9.65
C PHE A 32 12.47 3.62 10.93
N GLU A 33 13.31 2.61 11.17
CA GLU A 33 13.25 1.80 12.40
C GLU A 33 13.53 2.64 13.66
N ILE A 34 14.44 3.60 13.57
CA ILE A 34 14.80 4.50 14.67
C ILE A 34 13.68 5.52 14.91
N SER A 35 13.23 6.21 13.87
CA SER A 35 12.24 7.29 13.96
C SER A 35 10.87 6.79 14.42
N THR A 36 10.54 5.54 14.11
CA THR A 36 9.31 4.88 14.57
C THR A 36 9.48 4.13 15.89
N GLN A 37 10.70 4.09 16.44
CA GLN A 37 11.07 3.35 17.65
C GLN A 37 10.75 1.84 17.58
N GLN A 38 10.73 1.28 16.37
CA GLN A 38 10.46 -0.14 16.17
C GLN A 38 11.74 -0.98 16.32
N TYR A 39 12.90 -0.41 15.99
CA TYR A 39 14.24 -1.03 16.14
C TYR A 39 14.35 -2.46 15.55
N MET A 40 13.53 -2.80 14.54
CA MET A 40 13.54 -4.13 13.92
C MET A 40 14.47 -4.16 12.71
N PHE A 41 15.78 -4.06 12.94
CA PHE A 41 16.75 -3.97 11.85
C PHE A 41 16.82 -5.22 10.96
N ASN A 42 16.33 -6.37 11.45
CA ASN A 42 16.16 -7.60 10.67
C ASN A 42 14.75 -7.77 10.07
N ARG A 43 13.94 -6.70 9.99
CA ARG A 43 12.55 -6.74 9.50
C ARG A 43 12.41 -7.46 8.16
N ARG A 44 13.29 -7.15 7.20
CA ARG A 44 13.25 -7.77 5.86
C ARG A 44 13.26 -9.30 5.94
N GLN A 45 14.13 -9.86 6.77
CA GLN A 45 14.25 -11.30 6.93
C GLN A 45 12.98 -11.88 7.56
N LYS A 46 12.48 -11.26 8.64
CA LYS A 46 11.24 -11.68 9.32
C LYS A 46 10.02 -11.64 8.41
N GLU A 47 9.89 -10.57 7.60
CA GLU A 47 8.79 -10.43 6.66
C GLU A 47 8.85 -11.48 5.54
N ILE A 48 10.04 -11.79 5.02
CA ILE A 48 10.20 -12.86 4.02
C ILE A 48 9.83 -14.22 4.62
N GLU A 49 10.24 -14.51 5.84
CA GLU A 49 9.88 -15.74 6.56
C GLU A 49 8.36 -15.85 6.78
N ALA A 50 7.72 -14.75 7.19
CA ALA A 50 6.25 -14.70 7.31
C ALA A 50 5.55 -14.90 5.97
N LEU A 51 6.07 -14.33 4.88
CA LEU A 51 5.50 -14.51 3.54
C LEU A 51 5.62 -15.95 3.05
N LYS A 52 6.67 -16.69 3.42
CA LYS A 52 6.84 -18.10 3.04
C LYS A 52 5.78 -19.01 3.67
N SER A 53 5.31 -18.69 4.88
CA SER A 53 4.23 -19.44 5.53
C SER A 53 2.84 -18.92 5.17
N PHE A 54 2.75 -17.76 4.50
CA PHE A 54 1.49 -17.10 4.16
C PHE A 54 0.68 -17.88 3.11
N ASN A 55 -0.62 -18.06 3.35
CA ASN A 55 -1.52 -18.85 2.52
C ASN A 55 -2.84 -18.12 2.25
N ARG A 56 -3.60 -18.62 1.27
CA ARG A 56 -4.81 -17.96 0.79
C ARG A 56 -5.90 -17.82 1.87
N PRO A 57 -6.19 -18.82 2.73
CA PRO A 57 -7.12 -18.64 3.85
C PRO A 57 -6.70 -17.55 4.83
N MET A 58 -5.41 -17.46 5.19
CA MET A 58 -4.90 -16.40 6.07
C MET A 58 -5.07 -15.02 5.45
N PHE A 59 -4.85 -14.89 4.13
CA PHE A 59 -5.10 -13.64 3.42
C PHE A 59 -6.58 -13.23 3.48
N TRP A 60 -7.50 -14.17 3.22
CA TRP A 60 -8.93 -13.88 3.29
C TRP A 60 -9.36 -13.45 4.68
N LYS A 61 -8.86 -14.14 5.72
CA LYS A 61 -9.12 -13.75 7.11
C LYS A 61 -8.60 -12.33 7.39
N PHE A 62 -7.35 -12.05 7.04
CA PHE A 62 -6.76 -10.71 7.20
C PHE A 62 -7.58 -9.62 6.48
N PHE A 63 -8.02 -9.91 5.26
CA PHE A 63 -8.81 -8.97 4.47
C PHE A 63 -10.21 -8.73 5.06
N ASP A 64 -10.87 -9.79 5.53
CA ASP A 64 -12.17 -9.70 6.20
C ASP A 64 -12.06 -8.98 7.55
N ASP A 65 -11.00 -9.24 8.32
CA ASP A 65 -10.71 -8.53 9.57
C ASP A 65 -10.45 -7.02 9.33
N LEU A 66 -9.91 -6.65 8.16
CA LEU A 66 -9.60 -5.27 7.81
C LEU A 66 -10.77 -4.51 7.17
N THR A 67 -11.63 -5.20 6.41
CA THR A 67 -12.61 -4.56 5.52
C THR A 67 -14.02 -5.13 5.63
N GLY A 68 -14.18 -6.26 6.31
CA GLY A 68 -15.45 -6.97 6.44
C GLY A 68 -16.49 -6.17 7.19
N PHE A 69 -17.75 -6.57 7.06
CA PHE A 69 -18.87 -5.85 7.68
C PHE A 69 -18.76 -5.76 9.21
N ASN A 70 -18.18 -6.79 9.83
CA ASN A 70 -17.94 -6.87 11.27
C ASN A 70 -16.53 -6.42 11.69
N SER A 71 -15.74 -5.85 10.76
CA SER A 71 -14.41 -5.31 11.08
C SER A 71 -14.50 -4.06 11.95
N VAL A 72 -13.41 -3.74 12.67
CA VAL A 72 -13.31 -2.47 13.37
C VAL A 72 -13.34 -1.35 12.32
N PRO A 73 -14.32 -0.43 12.36
CA PRO A 73 -14.44 0.61 11.34
C PRO A 73 -13.26 1.57 11.40
N ALA A 74 -12.25 1.31 10.56
CA ALA A 74 -11.03 2.11 10.42
C ALA A 74 -11.00 2.92 9.10
N LYS A 75 -12.11 2.96 8.36
CA LYS A 75 -12.19 3.69 7.09
C LYS A 75 -12.29 5.20 7.33
N VAL A 76 -11.21 5.90 7.01
CA VAL A 76 -11.20 7.38 6.95
C VAL A 76 -11.25 7.81 5.48
N SER A 77 -12.15 8.73 5.14
CA SER A 77 -12.26 9.29 3.78
C SER A 77 -12.11 10.81 3.85
N VAL A 78 -11.09 11.34 3.17
CA VAL A 78 -10.85 12.79 3.08
C VAL A 78 -11.48 13.31 1.80
N ARG A 79 -12.39 14.28 1.92
CA ARG A 79 -12.93 15.03 0.78
C ARG A 79 -12.37 16.44 0.81
N VAL A 80 -11.73 16.84 -0.28
CA VAL A 80 -11.27 18.21 -0.49
C VAL A 80 -12.23 18.88 -1.46
N ASN A 81 -12.93 19.90 -1.00
CA ASN A 81 -13.84 20.68 -1.83
C ASN A 81 -13.11 21.89 -2.43
N ALA A 82 -13.51 22.29 -3.64
CA ALA A 82 -12.96 23.49 -4.28
C ALA A 82 -13.40 24.76 -3.52
N GLN A 83 -12.54 25.77 -3.51
CA GLN A 83 -12.92 27.10 -3.01
C GLN A 83 -13.91 27.74 -3.98
N THR A 84 -15.10 28.07 -3.48
CA THR A 84 -16.09 28.89 -4.18
C THR A 84 -16.27 30.20 -3.43
N GLY A 85 -15.73 31.30 -3.96
CA GLY A 85 -15.83 32.63 -3.35
C GLY A 85 -14.84 33.65 -3.93
N PRO A 86 -14.98 34.95 -3.58
CA PRO A 86 -14.10 36.01 -4.05
C PRO A 86 -12.72 35.84 -3.38
N GLY A 87 -11.77 35.32 -4.15
CA GLY A 87 -10.44 34.90 -3.69
C GLY A 87 -10.02 33.50 -4.17
N ALA A 88 -10.93 32.75 -4.80
CA ALA A 88 -10.61 31.45 -5.38
C ALA A 88 -9.56 31.59 -6.52
N PRO A 89 -8.49 30.78 -6.54
CA PRO A 89 -7.50 30.83 -7.61
C PRO A 89 -8.15 30.47 -8.95
N HIS A 90 -8.06 31.36 -9.93
CA HIS A 90 -8.51 31.13 -11.31
C HIS A 90 -7.55 30.17 -12.03
N TYR A 91 -7.60 28.87 -11.72
CA TYR A 91 -7.00 27.88 -12.60
C TYR A 91 -7.99 27.56 -13.74
N LYS A 92 -7.58 27.82 -14.99
CA LYS A 92 -8.35 27.43 -16.18
C LYS A 92 -8.31 25.90 -16.27
N ALA A 93 -9.39 25.23 -15.89
CA ALA A 93 -9.53 23.79 -16.09
C ALA A 93 -9.46 23.50 -17.61
N GLY A 94 -8.38 22.86 -18.05
CA GLY A 94 -8.26 22.38 -19.43
C GLY A 94 -9.41 21.44 -19.74
N LYS A 95 -10.12 21.68 -20.86
CA LYS A 95 -11.26 20.87 -21.30
C LYS A 95 -10.82 19.42 -21.47
N ARG A 96 -11.17 18.55 -20.52
CA ARG A 96 -11.09 17.10 -20.72
C ARG A 96 -12.24 16.71 -21.64
N HIS A 97 -11.94 16.29 -22.86
CA HIS A 97 -12.92 15.64 -23.73
C HIS A 97 -13.33 14.32 -23.08
N LEU A 98 -14.55 14.27 -22.55
CA LEU A 98 -15.21 13.03 -22.20
C LEU A 98 -15.87 12.50 -23.47
N VAL A 99 -15.29 11.45 -24.07
CA VAL A 99 -15.96 10.69 -25.13
C VAL A 99 -16.98 9.80 -24.44
N SER A 100 -18.26 10.13 -24.59
CA SER A 100 -19.37 9.28 -24.15
C SER A 100 -19.53 8.16 -25.18
N GLY A 101 -19.11 6.95 -24.82
CA GLY A 101 -19.52 5.72 -25.51
C GLY A 101 -20.83 5.24 -24.88
N ALA A 102 -21.92 5.34 -25.62
CA ALA A 102 -23.18 4.68 -25.30
C ALA A 102 -23.07 3.18 -25.68
N LEU A 103 -23.68 2.34 -24.83
CA LEU A 103 -23.93 0.92 -25.05
C LEU A 103 -24.78 0.68 -26.30
#